data_AF-A0A268JQH8-F1
#
_entry.id   AF-A0A268JQH8-F1
#
_cell.length_a   1.000
_cell.length_b   1.000
_cell.length_c   1.000
_cell.angle_alpha   90.00
_cell.angle_beta   90.00
_cell.angle_gamma   90.00
#
_symmetry.space_group_name_H-M   'P 1'
#
loop_
_entity.id
_entity.type
_entity.pdbx_description
1 polymer ?
#
loop_
_entity_poly.entity_id
_entity_poly.type
_entity_poly.pdbx_seq_one_letter_code
_entity_poly.pdbx_strand_id
1 'polypeptide(L)'
;MEYRELTDNKIKDLQIQKAELDEKLKECENENYAINIGKKLKDVLNFKKLMPQILHSLIKKITCNHDRTVHIQYSFVNPLQET
;
A
#
# COMPACT_ATOMS: atom_id res chain seq x y z
N MET A 1 7.59 -27.39 -50.52
CA MET A 1 6.71 -26.30 -50.06
C MET A 1 6.27 -26.56 -48.62
N GLU A 2 5.85 -27.79 -48.31
CA GLU A 2 5.41 -28.25 -46.97
C GLU A 2 6.36 -27.96 -45.80
N TYR A 3 7.69 -28.11 -45.97
CA TYR A 3 8.64 -27.86 -44.86
C TYR A 3 8.70 -26.40 -44.40
N ARG A 4 8.45 -25.43 -45.29
CA ARG A 4 8.39 -24.01 -44.91
C ARG A 4 7.15 -23.75 -44.08
N GLU A 5 6.00 -24.25 -44.54
CA GLU A 5 4.72 -24.12 -43.83
C GLU A 5 4.77 -24.77 -42.44
N LEU A 6 5.40 -25.93 -42.31
CA LEU A 6 5.59 -26.60 -41.03
C LEU A 6 6.48 -25.79 -40.07
N THR A 7 7.52 -25.15 -40.61
CA THR A 7 8.43 -24.28 -39.85
C THR A 7 7.72 -22.99 -39.43
N ASP A 8 6.96 -22.37 -40.34
CA ASP A 8 6.21 -21.14 -40.08
C ASP A 8 5.12 -21.36 -39.02
N ASN A 9 4.43 -22.50 -39.07
CA ASN A 9 3.45 -22.88 -38.05
C ASN A 9 4.12 -23.08 -36.69
N LYS A 10 5.29 -23.72 -36.65
CA LYS A 10 6.03 -23.91 -35.39
C LYS A 10 6.56 -22.60 -34.81
N ILE A 11 6.96 -21.65 -35.66
CA ILE A 11 7.36 -20.30 -35.24
C ILE A 11 6.16 -19.56 -34.65
N LYS A 12 4.98 -19.64 -35.28
CA LYS A 12 3.75 -19.04 -34.74
C LYS A 12 3.37 -19.62 -33.38
N ASP A 13 3.40 -20.94 -33.24
CA ASP A 13 3.11 -21.60 -31.96
C ASP A 13 4.05 -21.15 -30.85
N LEU A 14 5.35 -21.06 -31.14
CA LEU A 14 6.35 -20.57 -30.18
C LEU A 14 6.14 -19.10 -29.81
N GLN A 15 5.70 -18.26 -30.75
CA GLN A 15 5.37 -16.86 -30.48
C GLN A 15 4.14 -16.73 -29.57
N ILE A 16 3.11 -17.57 -29.78
CA ILE A 16 1.91 -17.60 -28.94
C ILE A 16 2.29 -18.03 -27.51
N GLN A 17 3.04 -19.12 -27.37
CA GLN A 17 3.49 -19.61 -26.05
C GLN A 17 4.35 -18.58 -25.31
N LYS A 18 5.20 -17.84 -26.04
CA LYS A 18 5.99 -16.75 -25.46
C LYS A 18 5.08 -15.62 -24.95
N ALA A 19 4.09 -15.21 -25.73
CA ALA A 19 3.17 -14.15 -25.32
C ALA A 19 2.36 -14.52 -24.07
N GLU A 20 1.87 -15.77 -24.00
CA GLU A 20 1.17 -16.28 -22.82
C GLU A 20 2.08 -16.33 -21.57
N LEU A 21 3.36 -16.67 -21.74
CA LEU A 21 4.32 -16.71 -20.64
C LEU A 21 4.66 -15.28 -20.14
N ASP A 22 4.84 -14.34 -21.07
CA ASP A 22 5.10 -12.94 -20.73
C ASP A 22 3.91 -12.29 -19.98
N GLU A 23 2.68 -12.67 -20.33
CA GLU A 23 1.47 -12.23 -19.62
C GLU A 23 1.42 -12.79 -18.19
N LYS A 24 1.65 -14.10 -18.03
CA LYS A 24 1.71 -14.75 -16.70
C LYS A 24 2.82 -14.19 -15.81
N LEU A 25 3.97 -13.83 -16.39
CA LEU A 25 5.07 -13.19 -15.66
C LEU A 25 4.65 -11.81 -15.13
N LYS A 26 3.98 -10.99 -15.96
CA LYS A 26 3.45 -9.69 -15.53
C LYS A 26 2.39 -9.83 -14.44
N GLU A 27 1.49 -10.81 -14.55
CA GLU A 27 0.51 -11.09 -13.50
C GLU A 27 1.19 -11.45 -12.18
N CYS A 28 2.21 -12.31 -12.20
CA CYS A 28 2.97 -12.70 -11.01
C CYS A 28 3.73 -11.53 -10.38
N GLU A 29 4.34 -10.66 -11.20
CA GLU A 29 5.00 -9.43 -10.71
C GLU A 29 4.01 -8.47 -10.05
N ASN A 30 2.81 -8.31 -10.63
CA ASN A 30 1.74 -7.49 -10.08
C ASN A 30 1.20 -8.04 -8.77
N GLU A 31 1.01 -9.37 -8.66
CA GLU A 31 0.63 -10.03 -7.41
C GLU A 31 1.68 -9.79 -6.32
N ASN A 32 2.96 -9.93 -6.64
CA ASN A 32 4.05 -9.69 -5.70
C ASN A 32 4.08 -8.22 -5.24
N TYR A 33 3.82 -7.28 -6.16
CA TYR A 33 3.69 -5.86 -5.82
C TYR A 33 2.50 -5.59 -4.88
N ALA A 34 1.31 -6.15 -5.17
CA ALA A 34 0.13 -5.99 -4.33
C ALA A 34 0.34 -6.56 -2.92
N ILE A 35 0.99 -7.74 -2.80
CA ILE A 35 1.36 -8.35 -1.53
C ILE A 35 2.33 -7.45 -0.76
N ASN A 36 3.33 -6.88 -1.44
CA ASN A 36 4.32 -6.00 -0.82
C ASN A 36 3.69 -4.70 -0.29
N ILE A 37 2.78 -4.09 -1.06
CA ILE A 37 2.01 -2.92 -0.62
C ILE A 37 1.11 -3.28 0.58
N GLY A 38 0.43 -4.42 0.53
CA GLY A 38 -0.39 -4.91 1.65
C GLY A 38 0.41 -5.08 2.94
N LYS A 39 1.64 -5.61 2.86
CA LYS A 39 2.55 -5.73 4.01
C LYS A 39 2.94 -4.36 4.58
N LYS A 40 3.38 -3.42 3.72
CA LYS A 40 3.72 -2.05 4.15
C LYS A 40 2.54 -1.32 4.78
N LEU A 41 1.34 -1.46 4.20
CA LEU A 41 0.12 -0.87 4.77
C LEU A 41 -0.23 -1.47 6.13
N LYS A 42 -0.01 -2.78 6.33
CA LYS A 42 -0.23 -3.43 7.63
C LYS A 42 0.67 -2.84 8.72
N ASP A 43 1.92 -2.52 8.38
CA ASP A 43 2.86 -1.86 9.30
C ASP A 43 2.42 -0.42 9.62
N VAL A 44 1.88 0.31 8.65
CA VAL A 44 1.26 1.63 8.85
C VAL A 44 -0.07 1.55 9.62
N LEU A 45 -0.82 0.46 9.52
CA LEU A 45 -2.06 0.30 10.28
C LEU A 45 -1.80 -0.12 11.74
N ASN A 46 -0.65 -0.77 12.02
CA ASN A 46 -0.17 -1.02 13.39
C ASN A 46 0.10 0.28 14.18
N PHE A 47 0.14 1.44 13.52
CA PHE A 47 0.15 2.77 14.12
C PHE A 47 -1.11 3.10 14.96
N LYS A 48 -2.17 2.28 14.88
CA LYS A 48 -3.31 2.39 15.81
C LYS A 48 -2.91 2.27 17.29
N LYS A 49 -1.80 1.59 17.62
CA LYS A 49 -1.22 1.59 18.99
C LYS A 49 -0.43 2.85 19.32
N LEU A 50 0.12 3.53 18.31
CA LEU A 50 0.80 4.82 18.44
C LEU A 50 -0.21 5.98 18.57
N MET A 51 -1.42 5.85 18.02
CA MET A 51 -2.45 6.90 18.07
C MET A 51 -2.75 7.42 19.49
N PRO A 52 -2.98 6.57 20.51
CA PRO A 52 -3.20 7.06 21.88
C PRO A 52 -1.98 7.77 22.47
N GLN A 53 -0.78 7.21 22.26
CA GLN A 53 0.47 7.79 22.76
C GLN A 53 0.77 9.15 22.11
N ILE A 54 0.55 9.24 20.80
CA ILE A 54 0.66 10.49 20.05
C ILE A 54 -0.40 11.48 20.51
N LEU A 55 -1.66 11.07 20.66
CA LEU A 55 -2.71 11.94 21.20
C LEU A 55 -2.32 12.52 22.57
N HIS A 56 -1.79 11.68 23.46
CA HIS A 56 -1.32 12.13 24.77
C HIS A 56 -0.18 13.15 24.68
N SER A 57 0.76 12.96 23.75
CA SER A 57 1.84 13.92 23.50
C SER A 57 1.34 15.28 22.95
N LEU A 58 0.17 15.29 22.32
CA LEU A 58 -0.44 16.50 21.74
C LEU A 58 -1.30 17.27 22.76
N ILE A 59 -1.47 16.77 23.99
CA ILE A 59 -2.27 17.46 25.01
C ILE A 59 -1.54 18.72 25.48
N LYS A 60 -2.16 19.87 25.25
CA LYS A 60 -1.69 21.18 25.74
C LYS A 60 -2.18 21.48 27.15
N LYS A 61 -3.43 21.12 27.45
CA LYS A 61 -4.08 21.42 28.73
C LYS A 61 -5.23 20.45 29.00
N ILE A 62 -5.40 20.05 30.25
CA ILE A 62 -6.57 19.33 30.75
C ILE A 62 -7.27 20.22 31.78
N THR A 63 -8.57 20.45 31.60
CA THR A 63 -9.40 21.21 32.54
C THR A 63 -10.50 20.31 33.07
N CYS A 64 -10.53 20.11 34.40
CA CYS A 64 -11.58 19.38 35.09
C CYS A 64 -12.55 20.39 35.70
N ASN A 65 -13.82 20.31 35.33
CA ASN A 65 -14.86 21.21 35.78
C ASN A 65 -15.68 20.60 36.93
N HIS A 66 -16.28 21.45 37.76
CA HIS A 66 -17.12 21.02 38.88
C HIS A 66 -18.43 20.33 38.45
N ASP A 67 -18.87 20.55 37.22
CA ASP A 67 -20.01 19.87 36.58
C ASP A 67 -19.68 18.44 36.11
N ARG A 68 -18.50 17.92 36.49
CA ARG A 68 -17.96 16.60 36.10
C ARG A 68 -17.59 16.50 34.62
N THR A 69 -17.45 17.62 33.91
CA THR A 69 -16.91 17.63 32.55
C THR A 69 -15.38 17.72 32.56
N VAL A 70 -14.76 17.05 31.58
CA VAL A 70 -13.31 17.12 31.35
C VAL A 70 -13.08 17.66 29.95
N HIS A 71 -12.39 18.79 29.87
CA HIS A 71 -11.98 19.39 28.60
C HIS A 71 -10.50 19.13 28.36
N ILE A 72 -10.19 18.47 27.25
CA ILE A 72 -8.81 18.21 26.82
C ILE A 72 -8.52 19.10 25.61
N GLN A 73 -7.58 20.01 25.76
CA GLN A 73 -7.10 20.87 24.69
C GLN A 73 -5.87 20.21 24.04
N TYR A 74 -5.95 19.99 22.73
CA TYR A 74 -4.83 19.48 21.93
C TYR A 74 -4.15 20.61 21.16
N SER A 75 -2.84 20.51 20.95
CA SER A 75 -2.06 21.41 20.10
C SER A 75 -1.62 20.65 18.86
N PHE A 76 -2.26 20.90 17.73
CA PHE A 76 -1.84 20.38 16.45
C PHE A 76 -0.96 21.43 15.77
N VAL A 77 0.34 21.15 15.66
CA VAL A 77 1.21 21.91 14.76
C VAL A 77 1.04 21.26 13.40
N ASN A 78 0.54 21.99 12.40
CA ASN A 78 0.51 21.48 11.04
C ASN A 78 1.95 21.53 10.48
N PRO A 79 2.60 20.38 10.23
CA PRO A 79 3.97 20.36 9.72
C PRO A 79 4.10 20.91 8.30
N LEU A 80 2.97 21.14 7.60
CA LEU A 80 2.92 21.72 6.25
C LEU A 80 2.58 23.21 6.26
N GLN A 81 2.40 23.84 7.42
CA GLN A 81 2.32 25.29 7.50
C GLN A 81 3.74 25.85 7.36
N GLU A 82 4.08 26.28 6.15
CA GLU A 82 5.25 27.12 5.90
C GLU A 82 5.19 28.35 6.81
N THR A 83 6.29 28.61 7.52
CA THR A 83 6.45 29.77 8.41
C THR A 83 7.09 30.91 7.65
#